data_AF-A0A8T1SEV8-F1
#
_entry.id   AF-A0A8T1SEV8-F1
#
_cell.length_a   1.000
_cell.length_b   1.000
_cell.length_c   1.000
_cell.angle_alpha   90.00
_cell.angle_beta   90.00
_cell.angle_gamma   90.00
#
_symmetry.space_group_name_H-M   'P 1'
#
loop_
_entity.id
_entity.type
_entity.pdbx_description
1 polymer ?
#
loop_
_entity_poly.entity_id
_entity_poly.type
_entity_poly.pdbx_seq_one_letter_code
_entity_poly.pdbx_strand_id
1 'polypeptide(L)'
;IVQVARQVGGDGFVDILKEEIEELIESHRETLTNEELEELIKSSTEDEDDDNEQEEPATWTLHKFSEVFQAAKHLNDLISDYDPSMERSLKTTRSITGDLRLYQEMFEELKREQRQLPITMFFKKKQPGATSRAEPEPTTSSVTCSLSPEPGPSCPRSTSSHDGLLIVLSEEEED
;
A
#
# COMPACT_ATOMS: atom_id res chain seq x y z
N ILE A 1 -0.17 -11.48 47.93
CA ILE A 1 1.09 -11.62 47.16
C ILE A 1 1.96 -12.72 47.78
N VAL A 2 2.54 -12.54 48.98
CA VAL A 2 3.36 -13.57 49.69
C VAL A 2 2.69 -14.95 49.75
N GLN A 3 1.44 -15.01 50.21
CA GLN A 3 0.72 -16.29 50.35
C GLN A 3 0.55 -17.01 49.00
N VAL A 4 0.31 -16.25 47.93
CA VAL A 4 0.16 -16.80 46.57
C VAL A 4 1.51 -17.26 46.04
N ALA A 5 2.57 -16.46 46.21
CA ALA A 5 3.94 -16.82 45.80
C ALA A 5 4.41 -18.12 46.46
N ARG A 6 4.20 -18.26 47.77
CA ARG A 6 4.53 -19.49 48.52
C ARG A 6 3.70 -20.71 48.06
N GLN A 7 2.46 -20.48 47.65
CA GLN A 7 1.59 -21.54 47.16
C GLN A 7 1.94 -22.00 45.74
N VAL A 8 2.46 -21.10 44.90
CA VAL A 8 3.03 -21.43 43.59
C VAL A 8 4.34 -22.22 43.77
N GLY A 9 5.13 -21.90 44.80
CA GLY A 9 6.39 -22.58 45.11
C GLY A 9 7.51 -22.26 44.12
N GLY A 10 8.69 -22.84 44.33
CA GLY A 10 9.91 -22.56 43.57
C GLY A 10 11.01 -21.91 44.42
N ASP A 11 12.25 -22.04 43.97
CA ASP A 11 13.41 -21.47 44.68
C ASP A 11 13.29 -19.94 44.77
N GLY A 12 13.48 -19.39 45.97
CA GLY A 12 13.28 -17.96 46.28
C GLY A 12 11.84 -17.51 46.59
N PHE A 13 10.79 -18.26 46.20
CA PHE A 13 9.40 -17.89 46.52
C PHE A 13 8.92 -18.40 47.88
N VAL A 14 9.53 -19.46 48.41
CA VAL A 14 9.19 -20.01 49.74
C VAL A 14 9.69 -19.11 50.86
N ASP A 15 10.85 -18.49 50.65
CA ASP A 15 11.54 -17.67 51.64
C ASP A 15 11.09 -16.21 51.66
N ILE A 16 10.30 -15.77 50.67
CA ILE A 16 9.85 -14.38 50.54
C ILE A 16 9.09 -13.92 51.79
N LEU A 17 9.58 -12.85 52.42
CA LEU A 17 8.99 -12.24 53.60
C LEU A 17 8.06 -11.10 53.19
N LYS A 18 7.06 -10.83 54.03
CA LYS A 18 6.10 -9.74 53.77
C LYS A 18 6.78 -8.38 53.86
N GLU A 19 7.70 -8.28 54.80
CA GLU A 19 8.49 -7.10 55.10
C GLU A 19 9.37 -6.70 53.90
N GLU A 20 9.95 -7.68 53.19
CA GLU A 20 10.76 -7.43 51.98
C GLU A 20 9.92 -6.84 50.84
N ILE A 21 8.69 -7.33 50.64
CA ILE A 21 7.78 -6.78 49.63
C ILE A 21 7.32 -5.37 50.02
N GLU A 22 7.05 -5.14 51.31
CA GLU A 22 6.64 -3.83 51.80
C GLU A 22 7.77 -2.80 51.66
N GLU A 23 9.01 -3.18 51.98
CA GLU A 23 10.20 -2.34 51.77
C GLU A 23 10.43 -2.03 50.27
N LEU A 24 10.24 -3.01 49.40
CA LEU A 24 10.38 -2.82 47.95
C LEU A 24 9.34 -1.85 47.39
N ILE A 25 8.09 -1.94 47.86
CA ILE A 25 7.03 -1.02 47.45
C ILE A 25 7.29 0.39 48.00
N GLU A 26 7.74 0.49 49.26
CA GLU A 26 7.98 1.78 49.91
C GLU A 26 9.17 2.52 49.29
N SER A 27 10.25 1.80 48.96
CA SER A 27 11.43 2.37 48.30
C SER A 27 11.14 2.97 46.92
N HIS A 28 10.08 2.50 46.24
CA HIS A 28 9.67 2.99 44.91
C HIS A 28 8.33 3.75 44.96
N ARG A 29 7.86 4.13 46.16
CA ARG A 29 6.62 4.90 46.31
C ARG A 29 6.79 6.35 45.82
N GLU A 30 8.02 6.86 45.82
CA GLU A 30 8.33 8.21 45.36
C GLU A 30 7.91 8.41 43.91
N THR A 31 7.23 9.52 43.63
CA THR A 31 6.82 9.87 42.27
C THR A 31 8.02 10.41 41.53
N LEU A 32 8.31 9.84 40.36
CA LEU A 32 9.35 10.37 39.48
C LEU A 32 9.12 11.85 39.21
N THR A 33 10.18 12.64 39.34
CA THR A 33 10.20 14.03 38.88
C THR A 33 10.24 14.08 37.36
N ASN A 34 9.91 15.25 36.78
CA ASN A 34 9.96 15.41 35.34
C ASN A 34 11.38 15.21 34.79
N GLU A 35 12.39 15.66 35.55
CA GLU A 35 13.79 15.51 35.19
C GLU A 35 14.23 14.03 35.18
N GLU A 36 13.84 13.24 36.19
CA GLU A 36 14.13 11.80 36.24
C GLU A 36 13.39 11.01 35.16
N LEU A 37 12.17 11.46 34.79
CA LEU A 37 11.43 10.87 33.68
C LEU A 37 12.12 11.11 32.34
N GLU A 38 12.61 12.34 32.11
CA GLU A 38 13.40 12.67 30.93
C GLU A 38 14.71 11.86 30.87
N GLU A 39 15.37 11.63 32.01
CA GLU A 39 16.58 10.82 32.11
C GLU A 39 16.32 9.33 31.80
N LEU A 40 15.22 8.75 32.28
CA LEU A 40 14.80 7.37 31.96
C LEU A 40 14.53 7.18 30.46
N ILE A 41 13.86 8.16 29.84
CA ILE A 41 13.60 8.15 28.39
C ILE A 41 14.93 8.21 27.63
N LYS A 42 15.86 9.07 28.07
CA LYS A 42 17.17 9.22 27.44
C LYS A 42 18.02 7.94 27.59
N SER A 43 18.08 7.33 28.77
CA SER A 43 18.82 6.09 28.99
C SER A 43 18.24 4.92 28.21
N SER A 44 16.92 4.87 28.00
CA SER A 44 16.30 3.84 27.15
C SER A 44 16.65 3.98 25.68
N THR A 45 17.14 5.14 25.25
CA THR A 45 17.54 5.43 23.86
C THR A 45 19.04 5.48 23.65
N GLU A 46 19.85 5.46 24.72
CA GLU A 46 21.31 5.60 24.65
C GLU A 46 22.04 4.25 24.62
N ASP A 47 21.32 3.13 24.81
CA ASP A 47 21.83 1.76 24.62
C ASP A 47 21.55 1.18 23.22
N GLU A 48 21.01 1.96 22.28
CA GLU A 48 20.83 1.54 20.87
C GLU A 48 21.91 2.12 19.95
N ASP A 49 23.18 1.90 20.32
CA ASP A 49 24.34 2.07 19.43
C ASP A 49 24.94 0.70 19.06
N ASP A 50 24.06 -0.25 18.75
CA ASP A 50 24.40 -1.52 18.08
C ASP A 50 23.38 -1.75 16.96
N ASP A 51 23.80 -1.44 15.72
CA ASP A 51 23.11 -1.69 14.45
C ASP A 51 21.63 -1.29 14.37
N ASN A 52 21.36 0.02 14.44
CA ASN A 52 20.10 0.56 13.95
C ASN A 52 20.08 0.62 12.40
N GLU A 53 20.13 -0.55 11.76
CA GLU A 53 19.54 -0.72 10.45
C GLU A 53 18.01 -0.60 10.64
N GLN A 54 17.50 0.64 10.70
CA GLN A 54 16.07 0.89 10.54
C GLN A 54 15.67 0.32 9.16
N GLU A 55 15.23 -0.93 9.14
CA GLU A 55 14.70 -1.56 7.94
C GLU A 55 13.50 -0.72 7.49
N GLU A 56 13.65 0.03 6.40
CA GLU A 56 12.58 0.86 5.88
C GLU A 56 11.31 0.01 5.74
N PRO A 57 10.13 0.55 6.10
CA PRO A 57 8.90 -0.21 6.04
C PRO A 57 8.71 -0.79 4.65
N ALA A 58 8.43 -2.09 4.58
CA ALA A 58 8.32 -2.82 3.33
C ALA A 58 7.32 -2.14 2.38
N THR A 59 7.86 -1.45 1.38
CA THR A 59 7.05 -0.69 0.42
C THR A 59 6.78 -1.55 -0.82
N TRP A 60 5.55 -1.48 -1.33
CA TRP A 60 5.15 -2.14 -2.57
C TRP A 60 5.79 -1.48 -3.79
N THR A 61 6.40 -2.29 -4.65
CA THR A 61 6.95 -1.85 -5.95
C THR A 61 6.37 -2.71 -7.05
N LEU A 62 6.42 -2.23 -8.31
CA LEU A 62 5.97 -3.02 -9.47
C LEU A 62 6.69 -4.38 -9.56
N HIS A 63 7.97 -4.41 -9.19
CA HIS A 63 8.75 -5.65 -9.14
C HIS A 63 8.20 -6.64 -8.10
N LYS A 64 7.95 -6.18 -6.86
CA LYS A 64 7.38 -7.03 -5.81
C LYS A 64 6.00 -7.56 -6.18
N PHE A 65 5.16 -6.77 -6.86
CA PHE A 65 3.90 -7.27 -7.41
C PHE A 65 4.11 -8.37 -8.45
N SER A 66 5.06 -8.18 -9.37
CA SER A 66 5.41 -9.18 -10.37
C SER A 66 5.82 -10.51 -9.74
N GLU A 67 6.67 -10.47 -8.71
CA GLU A 67 7.09 -11.66 -7.95
C GLU A 67 5.88 -12.37 -7.32
N VAL A 68 4.98 -11.64 -6.66
CA VAL A 68 3.77 -12.21 -6.04
C VAL A 68 2.86 -12.85 -7.09
N PHE A 69 2.62 -12.18 -8.22
CA PHE A 69 1.77 -12.72 -9.29
C PHE A 69 2.40 -13.95 -9.95
N GLN A 70 3.72 -13.97 -10.12
CA GLN A 70 4.43 -15.12 -10.66
C GLN A 70 4.38 -16.30 -9.68
N ALA A 71 4.56 -16.07 -8.39
CA ALA A 71 4.45 -17.10 -7.35
C ALA A 71 3.04 -17.69 -7.30
N ALA A 72 2.00 -16.84 -7.40
CA ALA A 72 0.61 -17.29 -7.45
C ALA A 72 0.30 -18.12 -8.69
N LYS A 73 0.81 -17.70 -9.86
CA LYS A 73 0.67 -18.48 -11.10
C LYS A 73 1.31 -19.85 -10.96
N HIS A 74 2.55 -19.91 -10.49
CA HIS A 74 3.26 -21.17 -10.27
C HIS A 74 2.52 -22.07 -9.26
N LEU A 75 1.98 -21.52 -8.17
CA LEU A 75 1.15 -22.28 -7.23
C LEU A 75 -0.11 -22.85 -7.90
N ASN A 76 -0.80 -22.05 -8.73
CA ASN A 76 -1.98 -22.51 -9.46
C ASN A 76 -1.66 -23.64 -10.45
N ASP A 77 -0.51 -23.55 -11.12
CA ASP A 77 -0.02 -24.59 -12.03
C ASP A 77 0.24 -25.90 -11.27
N LEU A 78 0.95 -25.83 -10.13
CA LEU A 78 1.19 -27.00 -9.26
C LEU A 78 -0.10 -27.64 -8.73
N ILE A 79 -1.09 -26.82 -8.32
CA ILE A 79 -2.40 -27.32 -7.87
C ILE A 79 -3.14 -28.02 -9.03
N SER A 80 -3.00 -27.52 -10.25
CA SER A 80 -3.62 -28.12 -11.44
C SER A 80 -2.97 -29.44 -11.84
N ASP A 81 -1.64 -29.54 -11.70
CA ASP A 81 -0.86 -30.72 -12.06
C ASP A 81 -0.99 -31.86 -11.04
N TYR A 82 -1.04 -31.53 -9.74
CA TYR A 82 -0.98 -32.54 -8.67
C TYR A 82 -2.34 -32.94 -8.11
N ASP A 83 -3.38 -32.09 -8.22
CA ASP A 83 -4.69 -32.41 -7.67
C ASP A 83 -5.48 -33.32 -8.64
N PRO A 84 -5.77 -34.59 -8.27
CA PRO A 84 -6.56 -35.48 -9.13
C PRO A 84 -8.03 -35.05 -9.28
N SER A 85 -8.52 -34.13 -8.45
CA SER A 85 -9.88 -33.61 -8.51
C SER A 85 -9.92 -32.26 -9.24
N MET A 86 -10.39 -32.29 -10.48
CA MET A 86 -10.59 -31.07 -11.29
C MET A 86 -11.47 -30.04 -10.59
N GLU A 87 -12.57 -30.46 -9.96
CA GLU A 87 -13.48 -29.55 -9.27
C GLU A 87 -12.80 -28.83 -8.10
N ARG A 88 -12.06 -29.57 -7.26
CA ARG A 88 -11.34 -29.01 -6.12
C ARG A 88 -10.18 -28.12 -6.57
N SER A 89 -9.41 -28.56 -7.54
CA SER A 89 -8.32 -27.79 -8.15
C SER A 89 -8.83 -26.45 -8.67
N LEU A 90 -9.88 -26.49 -9.50
CA LEU A 90 -10.49 -25.30 -10.09
C LEU A 90 -11.11 -24.36 -9.06
N LYS A 91 -11.77 -24.92 -8.03
CA LYS A 91 -12.30 -24.12 -6.93
C LYS A 91 -11.19 -23.37 -6.19
N THR A 92 -10.08 -24.06 -5.92
CA THR A 92 -8.94 -23.50 -5.17
C THR A 92 -8.24 -22.41 -5.96
N THR A 93 -7.89 -22.67 -7.24
CA THR A 93 -7.21 -21.68 -8.10
C THR A 93 -8.06 -20.43 -8.34
N ARG A 94 -9.39 -20.59 -8.46
CA ARG A 94 -10.34 -19.46 -8.54
C ARG A 94 -10.36 -18.65 -7.25
N SER A 95 -10.37 -19.29 -6.09
CA SER A 95 -10.30 -18.59 -4.80
C SER A 95 -9.00 -17.80 -4.66
N ILE A 96 -7.84 -18.41 -4.94
CA ILE A 96 -6.54 -17.72 -4.92
C ILE A 96 -6.56 -16.48 -5.84
N THR A 97 -7.04 -16.65 -7.07
CA THR A 97 -7.14 -15.53 -8.03
C THR A 97 -8.11 -14.45 -7.56
N GLY A 98 -9.22 -14.85 -6.93
CA GLY A 98 -10.20 -13.94 -6.34
C GLY A 98 -9.60 -13.11 -5.20
N ASP A 99 -8.85 -13.75 -4.30
CA ASP A 99 -8.22 -13.11 -3.14
C ASP A 99 -7.08 -12.17 -3.57
N LEU A 100 -6.43 -12.44 -4.71
CA LEU A 100 -5.39 -11.58 -5.29
C LEU A 100 -5.91 -10.31 -5.97
N ARG A 101 -7.24 -10.16 -6.12
CA ARG A 101 -7.82 -8.99 -6.79
C ARG A 101 -7.40 -7.66 -6.16
N LEU A 102 -7.33 -7.59 -4.83
CA LEU A 102 -6.93 -6.36 -4.12
C LEU A 102 -5.51 -5.92 -4.52
N TYR A 103 -4.60 -6.87 -4.70
CA TYR A 103 -3.24 -6.58 -5.15
C TYR A 103 -3.19 -6.14 -6.63
N GLN A 104 -4.09 -6.65 -7.47
CA GLN A 104 -4.21 -6.19 -8.86
C GLN A 104 -4.66 -4.73 -8.94
N GLU A 105 -5.62 -4.34 -8.10
CA GLU A 105 -6.09 -2.95 -8.02
C GLU A 105 -4.97 -2.01 -7.57
N MET A 106 -4.23 -2.39 -6.52
CA MET A 106 -3.06 -1.62 -6.05
C MET A 106 -1.96 -1.53 -7.11
N PHE A 107 -1.70 -2.61 -7.86
CA PHE A 107 -0.72 -2.64 -8.93
C PHE A 107 -1.07 -1.67 -10.06
N GLU A 108 -2.34 -1.63 -10.49
CA GLU A 108 -2.78 -0.70 -11.53
C GLU A 108 -2.78 0.76 -11.07
N GLU A 109 -3.09 1.03 -9.79
CA GLU A 109 -2.93 2.34 -9.19
C GLU A 109 -1.48 2.81 -9.23
N LEU A 110 -0.54 1.96 -8.81
CA LEU A 110 0.89 2.27 -8.84
C LEU A 110 1.40 2.53 -10.26
N LYS A 111 0.94 1.76 -11.26
CA LYS A 111 1.25 2.02 -12.68
C LYS A 111 0.72 3.37 -13.16
N ARG A 112 -0.47 3.77 -12.72
CA ARG A 112 -1.08 5.06 -13.08
C ARG A 112 -0.29 6.22 -12.49
N GLU A 113 0.14 6.09 -11.23
CA GLU A 113 0.99 7.10 -10.57
C GLU A 113 2.33 7.26 -11.28
N GLN A 114 3.00 6.16 -11.63
CA GLN A 114 4.27 6.23 -12.35
C GLN A 114 4.16 6.86 -13.75
N ARG A 115 2.99 6.71 -14.39
CA ARG A 115 2.70 7.31 -15.70
C ARG A 115 2.31 8.78 -15.63
N GLN A 116 1.97 9.33 -14.46
CA GLN A 116 1.65 10.75 -14.35
C GLN A 116 2.92 11.59 -14.51
N LEU A 117 2.96 12.37 -15.58
CA LEU A 117 4.00 13.37 -15.77
C LEU A 117 3.78 14.54 -14.80
N PRO A 118 4.83 15.06 -14.16
CA PRO A 118 4.72 16.26 -13.34
C PRO A 118 4.13 17.43 -14.16
N ILE A 119 3.19 18.18 -13.57
CA ILE A 119 2.59 19.37 -14.21
C ILE A 119 3.64 20.41 -14.64
N THR A 120 4.82 20.38 -14.00
CA THR A 120 5.97 21.22 -14.34
C THR A 120 6.46 21.05 -15.77
N MET A 121 6.17 19.92 -16.43
CA MET A 121 6.47 19.74 -17.85
C MET A 121 5.69 20.72 -18.76
N PHE A 122 4.55 21.26 -18.29
CA PHE A 122 3.74 22.22 -19.06
C PHE A 122 4.13 23.68 -18.80
N PHE A 123 4.89 23.99 -17.74
CA PHE A 123 5.30 25.35 -17.44
C PHE A 123 6.57 25.72 -18.20
N LYS A 124 6.42 26.46 -19.31
CA LYS A 124 7.56 27.08 -19.99
C LYS A 124 8.14 28.21 -19.13
N LYS A 125 9.39 28.04 -18.68
CA LYS A 125 10.14 29.07 -17.94
C LYS A 125 10.33 30.30 -18.83
N LYS A 126 9.65 31.40 -18.49
CA LYS A 126 9.84 32.70 -19.16
C LYS A 126 11.24 33.21 -18.81
N GLN A 127 12.15 33.22 -19.77
CA GLN A 127 13.45 33.87 -19.63
C GLN A 127 13.22 35.37 -19.39
N PRO A 128 13.83 36.00 -18.37
CA PRO A 128 13.80 37.44 -18.22
C PRO A 128 14.78 38.07 -19.22
N GLY A 129 14.31 38.27 -20.45
CA GLY A 129 15.04 38.98 -21.51
C GLY A 129 14.31 40.26 -21.89
N ALA A 130 14.84 41.39 -21.38
CA ALA A 130 14.70 42.78 -21.82
C ALA A 130 13.35 43.29 -22.38
N THR A 131 12.81 44.27 -21.66
CA THR A 131 11.90 45.33 -22.09
C THR A 131 11.98 45.70 -23.57
N SER A 132 10.91 45.39 -24.33
CA SER A 132 10.39 46.31 -25.34
C SER A 132 8.87 46.18 -25.45
N ARG A 133 8.21 47.24 -24.98
CA ARG A 133 6.79 47.57 -25.05
C ARG A 133 6.25 47.56 -26.49
N ALA A 134 5.26 46.72 -26.75
CA ALA A 134 4.10 47.01 -27.61
C ALA A 134 3.03 45.93 -27.39
N GLU A 135 1.85 46.37 -26.98
CA GLU A 135 0.65 45.61 -26.64
C GLU A 135 -0.19 45.34 -27.91
N PRO A 136 -0.68 44.12 -28.14
CA PRO A 136 -1.85 43.92 -28.99
C PRO A 136 -3.05 43.39 -28.19
N GLU A 137 -4.18 44.08 -28.32
CA GLU A 137 -5.48 43.76 -27.73
C GLU A 137 -6.04 42.39 -28.17
N PRO A 138 -6.86 41.72 -27.33
CA PRO A 138 -7.61 40.55 -27.73
C PRO A 138 -8.87 40.93 -28.54
N THR A 139 -8.90 40.60 -29.83
CA THR A 139 -10.13 40.67 -30.63
C THR A 139 -11.01 39.44 -30.36
N THR A 140 -12.17 39.67 -29.77
CA THR A 140 -13.26 38.69 -29.64
C THR A 140 -14.02 38.63 -30.97
N SER A 141 -13.94 37.49 -31.68
CA SER A 141 -14.82 37.21 -32.82
C SER A 141 -16.01 36.39 -32.35
N SER A 142 -17.13 37.07 -32.17
CA SER A 142 -18.45 36.46 -31.93
C SER A 142 -19.03 35.95 -33.25
N VAL A 143 -19.00 34.63 -33.46
CA VAL A 143 -19.83 33.97 -34.48
C VAL A 143 -21.04 33.36 -33.80
N THR A 144 -22.17 34.06 -33.93
CA THR A 144 -23.51 33.51 -33.71
C THR A 144 -23.95 32.84 -35.01
N CYS A 145 -24.16 31.53 -35.02
CA CYS A 145 -24.92 30.86 -36.07
C CYS A 145 -26.15 30.18 -35.45
N SER A 146 -27.28 30.69 -35.88
CA SER A 146 -28.64 30.47 -35.43
C SER A 146 -29.16 29.07 -35.78
N LEU A 147 -30.00 28.54 -34.90
CA LEU A 147 -30.79 27.31 -35.03
C LEU A 147 -31.86 27.42 -36.14
N SER A 148 -32.10 26.34 -36.90
CA SER A 148 -33.42 25.70 -37.07
C SER A 148 -33.39 24.41 -37.95
N PRO A 149 -34.39 23.50 -37.83
CA PRO A 149 -34.29 22.05 -38.12
C PRO A 149 -35.27 21.50 -39.18
N GLU A 150 -35.13 20.21 -39.55
CA GLU A 150 -36.13 19.18 -40.00
C GLU A 150 -35.64 18.28 -41.17
N PRO A 151 -36.26 17.10 -41.46
CA PRO A 151 -36.53 15.92 -40.63
C PRO A 151 -35.96 14.61 -41.23
N GLY A 152 -36.07 13.49 -40.48
CA GLY A 152 -35.39 12.20 -40.70
C GLY A 152 -35.73 11.38 -41.97
N PRO A 153 -35.23 10.13 -42.05
CA PRO A 153 -36.09 9.02 -41.62
C PRO A 153 -35.41 7.89 -40.80
N SER A 154 -36.31 7.10 -40.22
CA SER A 154 -36.26 5.95 -39.31
C SER A 154 -35.43 4.70 -39.71
N CYS A 155 -34.67 4.16 -38.74
CA CYS A 155 -34.48 2.75 -38.25
C CYS A 155 -34.11 1.60 -39.24
N PRO A 156 -33.43 0.48 -38.82
CA PRO A 156 -33.59 -0.14 -37.50
C PRO A 156 -32.35 -0.76 -36.79
N ARG A 157 -32.61 -1.03 -35.52
CA ARG A 157 -31.94 -1.92 -34.56
C ARG A 157 -31.53 -3.27 -35.16
N SER A 158 -30.28 -3.67 -34.92
CA SER A 158 -29.85 -5.07 -34.99
C SER A 158 -29.23 -5.46 -33.65
N THR A 159 -29.87 -6.41 -32.98
CA THR A 159 -29.31 -7.17 -31.86
C THR A 159 -28.32 -8.20 -32.40
N SER A 160 -27.12 -8.30 -31.84
CA SER A 160 -26.33 -9.52 -31.95
C SER A 160 -25.37 -9.64 -30.77
N SER A 161 -25.75 -10.54 -29.87
CA SER A 161 -24.92 -11.16 -28.85
C SER A 161 -23.78 -11.94 -29.52
N HIS A 162 -22.54 -11.74 -29.08
CA HIS A 162 -21.61 -12.87 -28.98
C HIS A 162 -20.49 -12.57 -27.98
N ASP A 163 -20.36 -13.51 -27.04
CA ASP A 163 -19.30 -13.66 -26.07
C ASP A 163 -17.92 -13.82 -26.70
N GLY A 164 -16.89 -13.47 -25.91
CA GLY A 164 -15.53 -14.01 -26.05
C GLY A 164 -14.43 -12.98 -26.21
N LEU A 165 -14.12 -12.19 -25.17
CA LEU A 165 -12.88 -11.43 -25.13
C LEU A 165 -11.77 -12.30 -24.51
N LEU A 166 -11.13 -13.10 -25.36
CA LEU A 166 -9.89 -13.81 -25.05
C LEU A 166 -8.75 -12.79 -25.22
N ILE A 167 -8.25 -12.24 -24.10
CA ILE A 167 -7.06 -11.40 -24.12
C ILE A 167 -5.85 -12.32 -24.27
N VAL A 168 -5.33 -12.37 -25.49
CA VAL A 168 -3.99 -12.88 -25.81
C VAL A 168 -2.99 -11.87 -25.23
N LEU A 169 -2.22 -12.27 -24.23
CA LEU A 169 -1.04 -11.51 -23.81
C LEU A 169 0.06 -11.81 -24.84
N SER A 170 0.43 -10.78 -25.60
CA SER A 170 1.60 -10.79 -26.48
C SER A 170 2.86 -10.97 -25.63
N GLU A 171 3.65 -11.99 -25.96
CA GLU A 171 5.07 -12.06 -25.65
C GLU A 171 5.79 -11.08 -26.58
N GLU A 172 6.43 -10.05 -26.02
CA GLU A 172 7.51 -9.32 -26.68
C GLU A 172 8.82 -9.91 -26.13
N GLU A 173 9.57 -10.53 -27.04
CA GLU A 173 10.91 -11.08 -26.87
C GLU A 173 11.91 -10.02 -27.37
N GLU A 174 12.78 -9.57 -26.47
CA GLU A 174 14.00 -8.75 -26.68
C GLU A 174 14.92 -9.22 -25.53
N ASP A 175 16.10 -9.84 -25.71
CA ASP A 175 17.14 -9.90 -26.74
C ASP A 175 17.90 -11.24 -26.58
#